data_AF-A0A2A3VFJ0-F1
#
_entry.id   AF-A0A2A3VFJ0-F1
#
_cell.length_a   1.000
_cell.length_b   1.000
_cell.length_c   1.000
_cell.angle_alpha   90.00
_cell.angle_beta   90.00
_cell.angle_gamma   90.00
#
_symmetry.space_group_name_H-M   'P 1'
#
loop_
_entity.id
_entity.type
_entity.pdbx_description
1 polymer ?
#
loop_
_entity_poly.entity_id
_entity_poly.type
_entity_poly.pdbx_seq_one_letter_code
_entity_poly.pdbx_strand_id
1 'polypeptide(L)' 'MRDDRFNALKQEFDGVSDDAGDALLVVNDLIKAACFLIGTTEHSGTGSDILVIASDYAEYVAEARYRRKFPEDVSHV' A
#
# COMPACT_ATOMS: atom_id res chain seq x y z
N MET A 1 -12.90 -2.39 2.22
CA MET A 1 -12.34 -3.12 1.06
C MET A 1 -12.95 -4.52 0.98
N ARG A 2 -12.86 -5.27 -0.14
CA ARG A 2 -13.30 -6.68 -0.14
C ARG A 2 -12.23 -7.57 0.51
N ASP A 3 -12.65 -8.61 1.23
CA ASP A 3 -11.75 -9.49 1.99
C ASP A 3 -10.74 -10.25 1.12
N ASP A 4 -11.12 -10.66 -0.09
CA ASP A 4 -10.24 -11.32 -1.05
C ASP A 4 -9.05 -10.43 -1.42
N ARG A 5 -9.32 -9.16 -1.74
CA ARG A 5 -8.27 -8.17 -2.04
C ARG A 5 -7.42 -7.88 -0.81
N PHE A 6 -8.03 -7.76 0.38
CA PHE A 6 -7.26 -7.49 1.60
C PHE A 6 -6.34 -8.65 1.97
N ASN A 7 -6.82 -9.88 1.85
CA ASN A 7 -6.00 -11.07 2.09
C ASN A 7 -4.86 -11.20 1.07
N ALA A 8 -5.08 -10.84 -0.20
CA ALA A 8 -4.02 -10.80 -1.19
C ALA A 8 -2.94 -9.77 -0.82
N LEU A 9 -3.34 -8.53 -0.47
CA LEU A 9 -2.39 -7.49 -0.06
C LEU A 9 -1.65 -7.86 1.24
N LYS A 10 -2.35 -8.49 2.19
CA LYS A 10 -1.73 -8.97 3.42
C LYS A 10 -0.67 -10.04 3.17
N GLN A 11 -0.87 -10.91 2.17
CA GLN A 11 0.17 -11.86 1.74
C GLN A 11 1.32 -11.16 1.02
N GLU A 12 1.02 -10.18 0.17
CA GLU A 12 2.02 -9.41 -0.58
C GLU A 12 2.95 -8.60 0.34
N PHE A 13 2.41 -8.02 1.41
CA PHE A 13 3.13 -7.19 2.38
C PHE A 13 3.38 -7.91 3.71
N ASP A 14 3.41 -9.24 3.72
CA ASP A 14 3.70 -10.00 4.94
C ASP A 14 5.06 -9.61 5.53
N GLY A 15 5.09 -9.35 6.84
CA GLY A 15 6.29 -8.88 7.54
C GLY A 15 6.63 -7.39 7.37
N VAL A 16 5.90 -6.64 6.56
CA VAL A 16 6.03 -5.18 6.45
C VAL A 16 5.23 -4.50 7.58
N SER A 17 5.76 -3.40 8.12
CA SER A 17 5.04 -2.58 9.12
C SER A 17 3.73 -2.06 8.53
N ASP A 18 2.63 -2.15 9.28
CA ASP A 18 1.36 -1.51 8.92
C ASP A 18 1.10 -0.23 9.74
N ASP A 19 2.14 0.29 10.41
CA ASP A 19 2.05 1.58 11.09
C ASP A 19 1.88 2.71 10.06
N ALA A 20 0.87 3.55 10.28
CA ALA A 20 0.52 4.59 9.32
C ALA A 20 1.59 5.69 9.21
N GLY A 21 2.33 5.98 10.28
CA GLY A 21 3.41 6.96 10.25
C GLY A 21 4.58 6.46 9.41
N ASP A 22 5.03 5.24 9.67
CA ASP A 22 6.11 4.61 8.89
C ASP A 22 5.70 4.42 7.43
N ALA A 23 4.47 3.97 7.18
CA ALA A 23 3.96 3.75 5.84
C ALA A 23 3.91 5.03 4.99
N LEU A 24 3.55 6.18 5.58
CA LEU A 24 3.55 7.46 4.88
C LEU A 24 4.95 7.84 4.37
N LEU A 25 5.99 7.57 5.16
CA LEU A 25 7.38 7.82 4.76
C LEU A 25 7.78 6.91 3.59
N VAL A 26 7.48 5.61 3.69
CA VAL A 26 7.77 4.62 2.64
C VAL A 26 7.05 4.95 1.34
N VAL A 27 5.75 5.25 1.39
CA VAL A 27 4.96 5.63 0.20
C VAL A 27 5.54 6.88 -0.47
N ASN A 28 5.93 7.90 0.31
CA ASN A 28 6.57 9.10 -0.21
C ASN A 28 7.90 8.80 -0.90
N ASP A 29 8.71 7.90 -0.35
CA ASP A 29 9.99 7.52 -0.95
C ASP A 29 9.80 6.69 -2.23
N LEU A 30 8.81 5.79 -2.26
CA LEU A 30 8.43 5.06 -3.47
C LEU A 30 7.93 6.01 -4.57
N ILE A 31 7.10 7.00 -4.23
CA ILE A 31 6.62 8.01 -5.20
C ILE A 31 7.80 8.80 -5.77
N LYS A 32 8.74 9.25 -4.94
CA LYS A 32 9.94 9.97 -5.42
C LYS A 32 10.79 9.11 -6.34
N ALA A 33 11.04 7.85 -5.98
CA ALA A 33 11.79 6.91 -6.81
C ALA A 33 11.08 6.65 -8.15
N ALA A 34 9.77 6.44 -8.12
CA ALA A 34 8.96 6.28 -9.31
C ALA A 34 9.03 7.50 -10.23
N CYS A 35 8.83 8.71 -9.71
CA CYS A 35 8.91 9.94 -10.49
C CYS A 35 10.28 10.13 -11.13
N PHE A 36 11.35 9.82 -10.40
CA PHE A 36 12.71 9.85 -10.95
C PHE A 36 12.85 8.88 -12.13
N LEU A 37 12.40 7.63 -11.99
CA LEU A 37 12.53 6.60 -13.02
C LEU A 37 11.63 6.85 -14.24
N ILE A 38 10.42 7.36 -14.05
CA ILE A 38 9.51 7.79 -15.12
C ILE A 38 10.14 8.88 -16.00
N GLY A 39 10.92 9.77 -15.40
CA GLY A 39 11.68 10.79 -16.14
C GLY A 39 12.78 10.22 -17.04
N THR A 40 13.11 8.92 -16.91
CA THR A 40 14.12 8.25 -17.73
C THR A 40 13.45 7.32 -18.75
N THR A 41 13.79 7.47 -20.03
CA THR A 41 13.16 6.71 -21.13
C THR A 41 13.29 5.20 -20.99
N GLU A 42 14.40 4.73 -20.41
CA GLU A 42 14.67 3.29 -20.25
C GLU A 42 13.96 2.66 -19.04
N HIS A 43 13.62 3.44 -18.02
CA HIS A 43 13.08 2.91 -16.75
C HIS A 43 11.65 3.38 -16.46
N SER A 44 10.97 3.96 -17.44
CA SER A 44 9.59 4.45 -17.24
C SER A 44 8.60 3.35 -16.87
N GLY A 45 8.83 2.11 -17.34
CA GLY A 45 8.06 0.93 -16.91
C GLY A 45 8.25 0.66 -15.42
N THR A 46 9.50 0.53 -14.98
CA THR A 46 9.85 0.31 -13.56
C THR A 46 9.28 1.40 -12.65
N GLY A 47 9.32 2.66 -13.10
CA GLY A 47 8.72 3.75 -12.33
C GLY A 47 7.20 3.61 -12.19
N SER A 48 6.51 3.12 -13.22
CA SER A 48 5.07 2.83 -13.14
C SER A 48 4.78 1.66 -12.18
N ASP A 49 5.60 0.61 -12.22
CA ASP A 49 5.46 -0.54 -11.31
C ASP A 49 5.61 -0.12 -9.83
N ILE A 50 6.55 0.79 -9.55
CA ILE A 50 6.74 1.33 -8.19
C ILE A 50 5.53 2.15 -7.74
N LEU A 51 4.85 2.88 -8.63
CA LEU A 51 3.61 3.58 -8.27
C LEU A 51 2.49 2.61 -7.90
N VAL A 52 2.40 1.47 -8.59
CA VAL A 52 1.43 0.41 -8.27
C VAL A 52 1.74 -0.15 -6.88
N ILE A 53 3.00 -0.46 -6.57
CA ILE A 53 3.41 -0.94 -5.25
C ILE A 53 3.09 0.10 -4.16
N ALA A 54 3.38 1.38 -4.40
CA ALA A 54 3.08 2.45 -3.45
C ALA A 54 1.57 2.57 -3.18
N SER A 55 0.74 2.42 -4.23
CA SER A 55 -0.71 2.41 -4.12
C SER A 55 -1.21 1.20 -3.32
N ASP A 56 -0.74 0.01 -3.64
CA ASP A 56 -1.16 -1.24 -3.01
C ASP A 56 -0.74 -1.26 -1.53
N TYR A 57 0.45 -0.77 -1.21
CA TYR A 57 0.89 -0.66 0.18
C TYR A 57 0.07 0.37 0.98
N ALA A 58 -0.28 1.51 0.37
CA ALA A 58 -1.16 2.49 1.00
C ALA A 58 -2.57 1.91 1.25
N GLU A 59 -3.11 1.14 0.30
CA GLU A 59 -4.40 0.45 0.43
C GLU A 59 -4.36 -0.55 1.59
N TYR A 60 -3.32 -1.39 1.65
CA TYR A 60 -3.10 -2.36 2.72
C TYR A 60 -3.09 -1.69 4.11
N VAL A 61 -2.27 -0.66 4.28
CA VAL A 61 -2.11 0.05 5.57
C VAL A 61 -3.41 0.73 5.99
N ALA A 62 -4.12 1.37 5.04
CA ALA A 62 -5.39 2.02 5.32
C ALA A 62 -6.44 1.02 5.82
N GLU A 63 -6.57 -0.12 5.15
CA GLU A 63 -7.52 -1.17 5.55
C GLU A 63 -7.11 -1.87 6.85
N ALA A 64 -5.81 -2.18 7.04
CA ALA A 64 -5.30 -2.77 8.28
C ALA A 64 -5.59 -1.87 9.49
N ARG A 65 -5.38 -0.55 9.34
CA ARG A 65 -5.75 0.44 10.35
C ARG A 65 -7.26 0.51 10.58
N TYR A 66 -8.06 0.47 9.51
CA TYR A 66 -9.52 0.50 9.60
C TYR A 66 -10.04 -0.70 10.40
N ARG A 67 -9.63 -1.92 10.06
CA ARG A 67 -10.04 -3.16 10.75
C ARG A 67 -9.57 -3.22 12.20
N ARG A 68 -8.40 -2.64 12.52
CA ARG A 68 -7.93 -2.52 13.92
C ARG A 68 -8.81 -1.58 14.74
N LYS A 69 -9.33 -0.52 14.12
CA LYS A 69 -10.22 0.46 14.77
C LYS A 69 -11.67 -0.05 14.87
N PHE A 70 -12.11 -0.84 13.91
CA PHE A 70 -13.46 -1.40 13.81
C PHE A 70 -13.36 -2.91 13.56
N PRO A 71 -13.05 -3.72 14.59
CA PRO A 71 -13.07 -5.16 14.45
C PRO A 71 -14.48 -5.61 14.05
N GLU A 72 -14.58 -6.64 13.20
CA GLU A 72 -15.78 -7.13 12.51
C GLU A 72 -16.98 -7.53 13.41
N ASP A 73 -16.88 -7.32 14.73
CA ASP A 73 -17.96 -7.46 15.72
C ASP A 73 -18.97 -6.29 15.72
N VAL A 74 -18.74 -5.24 14.91
CA VAL A 74 -19.78 -4.23 14.65
C VAL A 74 -20.63 -4.72 13.47
N SER A 75 -21.57 -5.60 13.78
CA SER A 75 -22.70 -5.92 12.90
C SER A 75 -23.36 -4.61 12.46
N HIS A 76 -23.17 -4.25 11.19
CA HIS A 76 -23.96 -3.21 10.55
C HIS A 76 -25.32 -3.81 10.20
N VAL A 77 -26.26 -3.70 11.15
CA VAL A 77 -27.72 -3.79 10.88
C VAL A 77 -28.16 -2.59 10.07
#